data_AF-A0A5C7GRN7-F1
#
_entry.id   AF-A0A5C7GRN7-F1
#
_cell.length_a   1.000
_cell.length_b   1.000
_cell.length_c   1.000
_cell.angle_alpha   90.00
_cell.angle_beta   90.00
_cell.angle_gamma   90.00
#
_symmetry.space_group_name_H-M   'P 1'
#
loop_
_entity.id
_entity.type
_entity.pdbx_description
1 polymer ?
#
loop_
_entity_poly.entity_id
_entity_poly.type
_entity_poly.pdbx_seq_one_letter_code
_entity_poly.pdbx_strand_id
1 'polypeptide(L)'
;MESYSKRKRECPSSPESTQPSSSSTFPDEVLERVLSLLTSHKDRSSVSLVCRNWYHAEQWSRTRVFIGNCYSVSPEILARRFPNIRCITLKGKPRFSDFNLVPHNWGADIHAWLVAFANNYPFLEELRLKRMTVNDESLEFLALNFPNFKVLSLLSCDGFSTDGLAAITTHCK
;
A
#
# COMPACT_ATOMS: atom_id res chain seq x y z
N MET A 1 -5.45 -58.14 -45.84
CA MET A 1 -6.43 -57.12 -45.43
C MET A 1 -6.84 -57.44 -44.01
N GLU A 2 -6.16 -56.78 -43.08
CA GLU A 2 -6.26 -57.00 -41.64
C GLU A 2 -7.56 -56.41 -41.09
N SER A 3 -8.19 -57.13 -40.15
CA SER A 3 -9.25 -56.60 -39.31
C SER A 3 -8.88 -56.78 -37.84
N TYR A 4 -9.25 -55.76 -37.08
CA TYR A 4 -8.98 -55.47 -35.68
C TYR A 4 -9.40 -56.58 -34.70
N SER A 5 -8.69 -56.70 -33.57
CA SER A 5 -9.33 -56.49 -32.26
C SER A 5 -8.31 -56.31 -31.11
N LYS A 6 -8.56 -55.27 -30.30
CA LYS A 6 -7.75 -54.80 -29.17
C LYS A 6 -7.85 -55.75 -27.97
N ARG A 7 -6.72 -56.08 -27.34
CA ARG A 7 -6.69 -56.55 -25.94
C ARG A 7 -6.09 -55.47 -25.05
N LYS A 8 -6.90 -54.90 -24.15
CA LYS A 8 -6.45 -54.12 -22.99
C LYS A 8 -5.66 -55.05 -22.07
N ARG A 9 -4.45 -54.64 -21.67
CA ARG A 9 -3.76 -55.17 -20.49
C ARG A 9 -3.86 -54.11 -19.39
N GLU A 10 -4.50 -54.46 -18.29
CA GLU A 10 -4.42 -53.74 -17.01
C GLU A 10 -3.27 -54.30 -16.18
N CYS A 11 -2.63 -53.43 -15.39
CA CYS A 11 -1.83 -53.72 -14.19
C CYS A 11 -1.36 -52.36 -13.59
N PRO A 12 -1.03 -52.26 -12.29
CA PRO A 12 -1.95 -52.30 -11.14
C PRO A 12 -1.98 -50.95 -10.39
N SER A 13 -3.07 -50.72 -9.65
CA SER A 13 -3.26 -49.56 -8.78
C SER A 13 -2.23 -49.50 -7.66
N SER A 14 -1.40 -48.45 -7.67
CA SER A 14 -0.60 -48.03 -6.52
C SER A 14 -1.47 -47.13 -5.64
N PRO A 15 -1.55 -47.32 -4.32
CA PRO A 15 -2.17 -46.34 -3.45
C PRO A 15 -1.16 -45.22 -3.24
N GLU A 16 -1.14 -44.24 -4.15
CA GLU A 16 -0.49 -42.97 -3.82
C GLU A 16 -1.38 -42.30 -2.78
N SER A 17 -0.96 -42.44 -1.52
CA SER A 17 -1.50 -41.66 -0.42
C SER A 17 -1.29 -40.19 -0.76
N THR A 18 -2.34 -39.53 -1.23
CA THR A 18 -2.44 -38.07 -1.20
C THR A 18 -2.52 -37.67 0.27
N GLN A 19 -1.38 -37.68 0.95
CA GLN A 19 -1.21 -36.93 2.18
C GLN A 19 -1.47 -35.47 1.78
N PRO A 20 -2.50 -34.80 2.30
CA PRO A 20 -2.52 -33.35 2.20
C PRO A 20 -1.23 -32.92 2.88
N SER A 21 -0.36 -32.24 2.15
CA SER A 21 0.80 -31.59 2.76
C SER A 21 0.23 -30.74 3.87
N SER A 22 0.46 -31.15 5.12
CA SER A 22 0.10 -30.37 6.28
C SER A 22 1.03 -29.18 6.28
N SER A 23 0.74 -28.19 5.42
CA SER A 23 1.23 -26.85 5.65
C SER A 23 0.69 -26.50 7.03
N SER A 24 1.54 -26.60 8.04
CA SER A 24 1.25 -26.21 9.40
C SER A 24 0.81 -24.76 9.33
N THR A 25 -0.51 -24.58 9.24
CA THR A 25 -1.11 -23.27 9.05
C THR A 25 -1.19 -22.71 10.44
N PHE A 26 -0.26 -21.81 10.75
CA PHE A 26 -0.35 -21.03 11.97
C PHE A 26 -1.67 -20.25 11.93
N PRO A 27 -2.37 -20.10 13.07
CA PRO A 27 -3.48 -19.17 13.18
C PRO A 27 -3.06 -17.76 12.75
N ASP A 28 -3.98 -16.99 12.18
CA ASP A 28 -3.71 -15.64 11.67
C ASP A 28 -3.12 -14.72 12.76
N GLU A 29 -3.54 -14.91 14.03
CA GLU A 29 -3.04 -14.14 15.18
C GLU A 29 -1.53 -14.33 15.40
N VAL A 30 -1.02 -15.54 15.13
CA VAL A 30 0.41 -15.84 15.25
C VAL A 30 1.18 -15.16 14.11
N LEU A 31 0.65 -15.20 12.89
CA LEU A 31 1.26 -14.52 11.74
C LEU A 31 1.29 -13.01 11.94
N GLU A 32 0.19 -12.42 12.43
CA GLU A 32 0.13 -11.00 12.77
C GLU A 32 1.17 -10.64 13.84
N ARG A 33 1.32 -11.46 14.88
CA ARG A 33 2.32 -11.22 15.91
C ARG A 33 3.75 -11.27 15.36
N VAL A 34 4.07 -12.24 14.51
CA VAL A 34 5.38 -12.33 13.84
C VAL A 34 5.60 -11.11 12.93
N LEU A 35 4.61 -10.75 12.12
CA LEU A 35 4.65 -9.61 11.21
C LEU A 35 4.80 -8.27 11.94
N SER A 36 4.27 -8.15 13.17
CA SER A 36 4.45 -6.96 14.01
C SER A 36 5.90 -6.73 14.44
N LEU A 37 6.73 -7.77 14.43
CA LEU A 37 8.16 -7.69 14.75
C LEU A 37 9.01 -7.28 13.54
N LEU A 38 8.47 -7.36 12.32
CA LEU A 38 9.16 -6.98 11.09
C LEU A 38 9.07 -5.47 10.84
N THR A 39 10.14 -4.76 11.16
CA THR A 39 10.24 -3.30 10.96
C THR A 39 10.65 -2.91 9.54
N SER A 40 11.34 -3.79 8.82
CA SER A 40 11.80 -3.57 7.44
C SER A 40 10.65 -3.73 6.44
N HIS A 41 10.40 -2.70 5.64
CA HIS A 41 9.44 -2.78 4.54
C HIS A 41 9.82 -3.83 3.48
N LYS A 42 11.13 -4.07 3.28
CA LYS A 42 11.63 -5.08 2.34
C LYS A 42 11.29 -6.49 2.83
N ASP A 43 11.48 -6.74 4.11
CA ASP A 43 11.24 -8.07 4.70
C ASP A 43 9.75 -8.39 4.65
N ARG A 44 8.89 -7.42 4.98
CA ARG A 44 7.44 -7.56 4.80
C ARG A 44 7.06 -7.84 3.35
N SER A 45 7.68 -7.16 2.39
CA SER A 45 7.44 -7.44 0.96
C SER A 45 7.84 -8.87 0.59
N SER A 46 8.98 -9.36 1.06
CA SER A 46 9.43 -10.75 0.84
C SER A 46 8.47 -11.76 1.47
N VAL A 47 8.03 -11.51 2.70
CA VAL A 47 7.11 -12.39 3.43
C VAL A 47 5.75 -12.51 2.73
N SER A 48 5.26 -11.42 2.13
CA SER A 48 4.00 -11.43 1.38
C SER A 48 4.00 -12.36 0.15
N LEU A 49 5.17 -12.85 -0.27
CA LEU A 49 5.33 -13.71 -1.45
C LEU A 49 5.51 -15.19 -1.11
N VAL A 50 5.56 -15.56 0.19
CA VAL A 50 5.81 -16.95 0.62
C VAL A 50 4.64 -17.85 0.24
N CYS A 51 3.42 -17.49 0.62
CA CYS A 51 2.19 -18.18 0.22
C CYS A 51 0.97 -17.26 0.43
N ARG A 52 -0.24 -17.74 0.07
CA ARG A 52 -1.48 -16.97 0.20
C ARG A 52 -1.79 -16.55 1.64
N ASN A 53 -1.53 -17.39 2.64
CA ASN A 53 -1.83 -17.05 4.03
C ASN A 53 -0.92 -15.90 4.51
N TRP A 54 0.37 -15.96 4.23
CA TRP A 54 1.30 -14.87 4.53
C TRP A 54 1.00 -13.60 3.73
N TYR A 55 0.58 -13.74 2.46
CA TYR A 55 0.11 -12.63 1.65
C TYR A 55 -1.06 -11.90 2.35
N HIS A 56 -2.08 -12.63 2.79
CA HIS A 56 -3.25 -12.05 3.45
C HIS A 56 -2.91 -11.47 4.82
N ALA A 57 -2.15 -12.19 5.65
CA ALA A 57 -1.72 -11.67 6.95
C ALA A 57 -0.88 -10.38 6.80
N GLU A 58 0.01 -10.31 5.82
CA GLU A 58 0.80 -9.11 5.53
C GLU A 58 -0.09 -7.96 5.03
N GLN A 59 -1.06 -8.27 4.16
CA GLN A 59 -2.07 -7.34 3.65
C GLN A 59 -2.80 -6.60 4.78
N TRP A 60 -3.33 -7.36 5.73
CA TRP A 60 -4.17 -6.85 6.82
C TRP A 60 -3.37 -6.15 7.92
N SER A 61 -2.14 -6.60 8.18
CA SER A 61 -1.31 -6.04 9.25
C SER A 61 -0.41 -4.87 8.82
N ARG A 62 -0.34 -4.54 7.52
CA ARG A 62 0.48 -3.42 7.03
C ARG A 62 -0.16 -2.09 7.40
N THR A 63 0.52 -1.31 8.26
CA THR A 63 0.06 0.03 8.68
C THR A 63 0.84 1.16 8.04
N ARG A 64 1.98 0.88 7.40
CA ARG A 64 2.86 1.88 6.79
C ARG A 64 3.25 1.52 5.37
N VAL A 65 3.10 2.48 4.46
CA VAL A 65 3.50 2.32 3.06
C VAL A 65 4.37 3.46 2.58
N PHE A 66 5.32 3.12 1.71
CA PHE A 66 6.20 4.05 1.03
C PHE A 66 5.99 3.92 -0.47
N ILE A 67 5.64 5.03 -1.13
CA ILE A 67 5.46 5.14 -2.57
C ILE A 67 6.50 6.13 -3.09
N GLY A 68 7.53 5.59 -3.73
CA GLY A 68 8.66 6.38 -4.23
C GLY A 68 8.37 7.20 -5.49
N ASN A 69 7.23 6.96 -6.13
CA ASN A 69 6.73 7.67 -7.30
C ASN A 69 5.20 7.62 -7.28
N CYS A 70 4.51 8.76 -7.13
CA CYS A 70 3.06 8.85 -7.07
C CYS A 70 2.35 8.43 -8.36
N TYR A 71 3.08 8.19 -9.44
CA TYR A 71 2.53 7.65 -10.69
C TYR A 71 2.79 6.16 -10.87
N SER A 72 3.46 5.48 -9.93
CA SER A 72 3.71 4.03 -10.05
C SER A 72 2.53 3.16 -9.67
N VAL A 73 1.54 3.72 -8.97
CA VAL A 73 0.36 2.99 -8.49
C VAL A 73 -0.79 3.97 -8.27
N SER A 74 -2.02 3.52 -8.50
CA SER A 74 -3.21 4.31 -8.18
C SER A 74 -3.60 4.16 -6.70
N PRO A 75 -4.28 5.15 -6.10
CA PRO A 75 -4.76 5.02 -4.72
C PRO A 75 -5.74 3.86 -4.52
N GLU A 76 -6.54 3.50 -5.52
CA GLU A 76 -7.49 2.37 -5.43
C GLU A 76 -6.76 1.03 -5.36
N ILE A 77 -5.68 0.87 -6.13
CA ILE A 77 -4.83 -0.33 -6.05
C ILE A 77 -4.18 -0.43 -4.67
N LEU A 78 -3.72 0.70 -4.13
CA LEU A 78 -3.17 0.76 -2.77
C LEU A 78 -4.22 0.36 -1.73
N ALA A 79 -5.40 0.97 -1.77
CA ALA A 79 -6.50 0.70 -0.84
C ALA A 79 -6.93 -0.78 -0.86
N ARG A 80 -7.06 -1.36 -2.06
CA ARG A 80 -7.38 -2.77 -2.22
C ARG A 80 -6.29 -3.68 -1.65
N ARG A 81 -5.01 -3.27 -1.76
CA ARG A 81 -3.89 -4.08 -1.28
C ARG A 81 -3.57 -3.86 0.20
N PHE A 82 -3.85 -2.72 0.79
CA PHE A 82 -3.54 -2.47 2.20
C PHE A 82 -4.69 -1.69 2.82
N PRO A 83 -5.66 -2.35 3.47
CA PRO A 83 -6.86 -1.70 3.99
C PRO A 83 -6.61 -0.91 5.29
N ASN A 84 -5.58 -1.26 6.06
CA ASN A 84 -5.37 -0.73 7.42
C ASN A 84 -4.19 0.25 7.53
N ILE A 85 -3.96 1.06 6.49
CA ILE A 85 -2.85 2.02 6.47
C ILE A 85 -3.11 3.18 7.43
N ARG A 86 -2.09 3.54 8.20
CA ARG A 86 -2.05 4.68 9.12
C ARG A 86 -0.95 5.69 8.79
N CYS A 87 0.12 5.25 8.13
CA CYS A 87 1.26 6.10 7.77
C CYS A 87 1.58 5.96 6.28
N ILE A 88 1.55 7.08 5.55
CA ILE A 88 1.86 7.12 4.12
C ILE A 88 3.03 8.04 3.87
N THR A 89 4.01 7.56 3.09
CA THR A 89 5.04 8.42 2.49
C THR A 89 4.89 8.37 0.98
N LEU A 90 4.70 9.53 0.35
CA LEU A 90 4.48 9.67 -1.08
C LEU A 90 5.50 10.66 -1.68
N LYS A 91 6.11 10.28 -2.80
CA LYS A 91 7.02 11.15 -3.56
C LYS A 91 6.46 11.45 -4.94
N GLY A 92 6.57 12.70 -5.36
CA GLY A 92 6.05 13.18 -6.64
C GLY A 92 7.13 13.40 -7.68
N LYS A 93 7.45 14.68 -7.91
CA LYS A 93 8.39 15.15 -8.93
C LYS A 93 9.76 14.47 -8.79
N PRO A 94 10.46 14.21 -9.90
CA PRO A 94 11.80 13.64 -9.87
C PRO A 94 12.77 14.59 -9.17
N ARG A 95 13.94 14.09 -8.76
CA ARG A 95 14.96 14.90 -8.03
C ARG A 95 15.40 16.16 -8.77
N PHE A 96 15.25 16.20 -10.09
CA PHE A 96 15.53 17.36 -10.92
C PHE A 96 14.70 18.60 -10.57
N SER A 97 13.56 18.46 -9.88
CA SER A 97 12.78 19.60 -9.41
C SER A 97 13.54 20.47 -8.42
N ASP A 98 14.44 19.88 -7.62
CA ASP A 98 15.26 20.62 -6.65
C ASP A 98 16.24 21.59 -7.33
N PHE A 99 16.45 21.43 -8.64
CA PHE A 99 17.37 22.23 -9.46
C PHE A 99 16.64 23.05 -10.52
N ASN A 100 15.32 23.26 -10.39
CA ASN A 100 14.48 23.96 -11.37
C ASN A 100 14.54 23.36 -12.79
N LEU A 101 14.85 22.06 -12.91
CA LEU A 101 14.95 21.33 -14.18
C LEU A 101 13.65 20.58 -14.53
N VAL A 102 12.56 20.89 -13.84
CA VAL A 102 11.24 20.29 -14.02
C VAL A 102 10.21 21.41 -14.17
N PRO A 103 9.33 21.38 -15.18
CA PRO A 103 8.29 22.40 -15.36
C PRO A 103 7.39 22.56 -14.13
N HIS A 104 6.93 23.78 -13.85
CA HIS A 104 6.05 24.06 -12.70
C HIS A 104 4.76 23.22 -12.73
N ASN A 105 4.20 22.99 -13.92
CA ASN A 105 2.99 22.21 -14.16
C ASN A 105 3.25 20.72 -14.45
N TRP A 106 4.39 20.16 -14.01
CA TRP A 106 4.72 18.75 -14.24
C TRP A 106 3.69 17.76 -13.66
N GLY A 107 2.96 18.17 -12.60
CA GLY A 107 1.95 17.37 -11.92
C GLY A 107 2.34 17.07 -10.47
N ALA A 108 2.20 15.82 -10.07
CA ALA A 108 2.28 15.34 -8.69
C ALA A 108 1.29 16.01 -7.73
N ASP A 109 0.07 16.23 -8.20
CA ASP A 109 -1.02 16.73 -7.36
C ASP A 109 -1.42 15.69 -6.30
N ILE A 110 -1.65 16.16 -5.07
CA ILE A 110 -2.00 15.32 -3.93
C ILE A 110 -3.51 15.10 -3.78
N HIS A 111 -4.35 15.95 -4.39
CA HIS A 111 -5.78 16.01 -4.05
C HIS A 111 -6.50 14.69 -4.34
N ALA A 112 -6.25 14.09 -5.50
CA ALA A 112 -6.82 12.78 -5.86
C ALA A 112 -6.43 11.67 -4.86
N TRP A 113 -5.22 11.73 -4.31
CA TRP A 113 -4.80 10.80 -3.26
C TRP A 113 -5.57 11.03 -1.96
N LEU A 114 -5.76 12.29 -1.54
CA LEU A 114 -6.50 12.61 -0.32
C LEU A 114 -7.96 12.16 -0.38
N VAL A 115 -8.64 12.37 -1.50
CA VAL A 115 -10.03 11.92 -1.69
C VAL A 115 -10.13 10.41 -1.52
N ALA A 116 -9.22 9.66 -2.14
CA ALA A 116 -9.21 8.21 -1.99
C ALA A 116 -8.81 7.78 -0.57
N PHE A 117 -7.87 8.47 0.08
CA PHE A 117 -7.48 8.17 1.46
C PHE A 117 -8.60 8.46 2.45
N ALA A 118 -9.38 9.53 2.29
CA ALA A 118 -10.51 9.82 3.16
C ALA A 118 -11.56 8.70 3.11
N ASN A 119 -11.80 8.15 1.92
CA ASN A 119 -12.75 7.06 1.72
C ASN A 119 -12.27 5.71 2.26
N ASN A 120 -10.96 5.44 2.24
CA ASN A 120 -10.41 4.11 2.55
C ASN A 120 -9.68 4.04 3.90
N TYR A 121 -9.16 5.16 4.39
CA TYR A 121 -8.28 5.26 5.56
C TYR A 121 -8.77 6.34 6.55
N PRO A 122 -9.96 6.17 7.16
CA PRO A 122 -10.50 7.14 8.13
C PRO A 122 -9.62 7.32 9.39
N PHE A 123 -8.68 6.38 9.62
CA PHE A 123 -7.74 6.38 10.75
C PHE A 123 -6.30 6.73 10.33
N LEU A 124 -6.13 7.42 9.20
CA LEU A 124 -4.82 7.90 8.76
C LEU A 124 -4.25 8.88 9.80
N GLU A 125 -3.01 8.65 10.22
CA GLU A 125 -2.34 9.43 11.27
C GLU A 125 -1.16 10.24 10.74
N GLU A 126 -0.50 9.76 9.69
CA GLU A 126 0.76 10.33 9.21
C GLU A 126 0.79 10.39 7.69
N LEU A 127 1.03 11.59 7.16
CA LEU A 127 1.25 11.83 5.74
C LEU A 127 2.57 12.57 5.54
N ARG A 128 3.49 11.92 4.83
CA ARG A 128 4.76 12.51 4.43
C ARG A 128 4.80 12.67 2.92
N LEU A 129 4.91 13.91 2.49
CA LEU A 129 4.97 14.27 1.09
C LEU A 129 6.37 14.77 0.76
N LYS A 130 6.91 14.32 -0.37
CA LYS A 130 8.16 14.86 -0.90
C LYS A 130 7.98 15.25 -2.36
N ARG A 131 8.25 16.51 -2.70
CA ARG A 131 8.13 17.03 -4.07
C ARG A 131 6.76 16.78 -4.68
N MET A 132 5.71 17.01 -3.89
CA MET A 132 4.32 16.97 -4.33
C MET A 132 3.82 18.40 -4.53
N THR A 133 2.86 18.57 -5.43
CA THR A 133 2.06 19.78 -5.54
C THR A 133 0.89 19.66 -4.56
N VAL A 134 0.73 20.65 -3.68
CA VAL A 134 -0.26 20.70 -2.60
C VAL A 134 -0.83 22.11 -2.57
N ASN A 135 -2.13 22.27 -2.76
CA ASN A 135 -2.81 23.56 -2.63
C ASN A 135 -3.49 23.72 -1.26
N ASP A 136 -3.94 24.94 -0.97
CA ASP A 136 -4.62 25.27 0.29
C ASP A 136 -5.90 24.46 0.47
N GLU A 137 -6.66 24.23 -0.60
CA GLU A 137 -7.87 23.39 -0.56
C GLU A 137 -7.55 21.94 -0.19
N SER A 138 -6.40 21.40 -0.61
CA SER A 138 -5.96 20.06 -0.22
C SER A 138 -5.55 20.00 1.25
N LEU A 139 -4.91 21.05 1.78
CA LEU A 139 -4.57 21.11 3.21
C LEU A 139 -5.81 21.24 4.08
N GLU A 140 -6.77 22.08 3.68
CA GLU A 140 -8.06 22.18 4.36
C GLU A 140 -8.82 20.86 4.32
N PHE A 141 -8.90 20.22 3.14
CA PHE A 141 -9.53 18.90 2.99
C PHE A 141 -8.88 17.87 3.93
N LEU A 142 -7.55 17.82 3.97
CA LEU A 142 -6.82 16.94 4.88
C LEU A 142 -7.19 17.22 6.33
N ALA A 143 -7.21 18.50 6.73
CA ALA A 143 -7.47 18.90 8.11
C ALA A 143 -8.86 18.47 8.61
N LEU A 144 -9.85 18.48 7.71
CA LEU A 144 -11.24 18.17 8.03
C LEU A 144 -11.60 16.68 7.96
N ASN A 145 -10.91 15.89 7.13
CA ASN A 145 -11.31 14.50 6.84
C ASN A 145 -10.54 13.44 7.64
N PHE A 146 -9.46 13.80 8.34
CA PHE A 146 -8.64 12.85 9.10
C PHE A 146 -8.61 13.24 10.59
N PRO A 147 -9.60 12.80 11.41
CA PRO A 147 -9.74 13.26 12.80
C PRO A 147 -8.63 12.78 13.74
N ASN A 148 -7.87 11.75 13.37
CA ASN A 148 -6.76 11.21 14.16
C ASN A 148 -5.39 11.60 13.59
N PHE A 149 -5.34 12.64 12.76
CA PHE A 149 -4.12 13.03 12.06
C PHE A 149 -3.11 13.69 13.01
N LYS A 150 -1.87 13.20 13.00
CA LYS A 150 -0.82 13.54 13.98
C LYS A 150 0.43 14.11 13.34
N VAL A 151 0.79 13.65 12.15
CA VAL A 151 2.09 13.97 11.54
C VAL A 151 1.93 14.38 10.08
N LEU A 152 2.17 15.66 9.81
CA LEU A 152 2.37 16.19 8.47
C LEU A 152 3.86 16.45 8.22
N SER A 153 4.36 15.99 7.08
CA SER A 153 5.71 16.34 6.62
C SER A 153 5.67 16.78 5.17
N LEU A 154 5.97 18.05 4.91
CA LEU A 154 6.03 18.62 3.56
C LEU A 154 7.50 18.90 3.20
N LEU A 155 8.12 18.05 2.39
CA LEU A 155 9.53 18.19 2.01
C LEU A 155 9.67 18.60 0.54
N SER A 156 10.08 19.84 0.31
CA SER A 156 10.21 20.40 -1.05
C SER A 156 8.89 20.32 -1.84
N CYS A 157 7.76 20.50 -1.16
CA CYS A 157 6.44 20.63 -1.78
C CYS A 157 6.18 22.07 -2.20
N ASP A 158 5.27 22.28 -3.15
CA ASP A 158 4.85 23.60 -3.63
C ASP A 158 3.32 23.69 -3.77
N GLY A 159 2.80 24.90 -3.98
CA GLY A 159 1.39 25.16 -4.32
C GLY A 159 0.51 25.69 -3.18
N PHE A 160 0.98 25.69 -1.93
CA PHE A 160 0.22 26.12 -0.75
C PHE A 160 0.75 27.45 -0.20
N SER A 161 -0.08 28.12 0.59
CA SER A 161 0.20 29.37 1.26
C SER A 161 0.13 29.22 2.78
N THR A 162 0.19 30.33 3.50
CA THR A 162 -0.02 30.36 4.95
C THR A 162 -1.45 30.00 5.34
N ASP A 163 -2.42 30.16 4.45
CA ASP A 163 -3.83 29.91 4.73
C ASP A 163 -4.10 28.41 4.88
N GLY A 164 -3.54 27.59 4.00
CA GLY A 164 -3.61 26.13 4.13
C GLY A 164 -2.92 25.61 5.40
N LEU A 165 -1.80 26.23 5.81
CA LEU A 165 -1.16 25.89 7.08
C LEU A 165 -2.02 26.29 8.29
N ALA A 166 -2.69 27.45 8.22
CA ALA A 166 -3.62 27.88 9.27
C ALA A 166 -4.77 26.87 9.44
N ALA A 167 -5.32 26.34 8.35
CA ALA A 167 -6.35 25.30 8.38
C ALA A 167 -5.87 24.04 9.13
N ILE A 168 -4.66 23.55 8.82
CA ILE A 168 -4.06 22.39 9.52
C ILE A 168 -3.97 22.66 11.03
N THR A 169 -3.40 23.80 11.44
CA THR A 169 -3.23 24.12 12.86
C THR A 169 -4.55 24.35 13.60
N THR A 170 -5.62 24.69 12.89
CA THR A 170 -6.94 24.95 13.46
C THR A 170 -7.69 23.64 13.72
N HIS A 171 -7.63 22.70 12.77
CA HIS A 171 -8.46 21.50 12.78
C HIS A 171 -7.73 20.23 13.26
N CYS A 172 -6.41 20.13 13.07
CA CYS A 172 -5.61 19.00 13.58
C CYS A 172 -5.00 19.35 14.95
N LYS A 173 -5.66 18.93 16.03
CA LYS A 173 -5.23 19.17 17.43
C LYS A 173 -4.60 17.94 18.07
#